data_AF-A0A966T3I9-F1
#
_entry.id   AF-A0A966T3I9-F1
#
_cell.length_a   1.000
_cell.length_b   1.000
_cell.length_c   1.000
_cell.angle_alpha   90.00
_cell.angle_beta   90.00
_cell.angle_gamma   90.00
#
_symmetry.space_group_name_H-M   'P 1'
#
loop_
_entity.id
_entity.type
_entity.pdbx_description
1 polymer ?
#
loop_
_entity_poly.entity_id
_entity_poly.type
_entity_poly.pdbx_seq_one_letter_code
_entity_poly.pdbx_strand_id
1 'polypeptide(L)'
;MAFGNMAVWTIYFIVAKQARDEGMNTWSFLTGICLTNVLIVAPWALIASDDLLSVTATDWLLLVVMMLIPGTTGHYLMTWAQRYLDTTVSSLITLLGPVISTALAFAFLDQEVSLVQIIGGVVVLLGLGGVIL
;
A
#
# COMPACT_ATOMS: atom_id res chain seq x y z
N MET A 1 8.42 14.47 -9.90
CA MET A 1 7.74 13.96 -8.68
C MET A 1 8.18 12.54 -8.27
N ALA A 2 8.57 11.65 -9.19
CA ALA A 2 8.98 10.27 -8.86
C ALA A 2 10.12 10.15 -7.83
N PHE A 3 11.18 10.97 -7.93
CA PHE A 3 12.29 10.95 -6.98
C PHE A 3 11.87 11.34 -5.56
N GLY A 4 11.00 12.35 -5.43
CA GLY A 4 10.43 12.75 -4.15
C GLY A 4 9.63 11.63 -3.49
N ASN A 5 8.79 10.94 -4.27
CA ASN A 5 8.03 9.78 -3.77
C ASN A 5 8.97 8.66 -3.29
N MET A 6 10.01 8.33 -4.06
CA MET A 6 11.01 7.32 -3.67
C MET A 6 11.69 7.67 -2.35
N ALA A 7 12.11 8.93 -2.18
CA ALA A 7 12.75 9.39 -0.94
C ALA A 7 11.80 9.27 0.26
N VAL A 8 10.56 9.75 0.13
CA VAL A 8 9.53 9.66 1.18
C VAL A 8 9.26 8.21 1.54
N TRP A 9 9.09 7.33 0.55
CA TRP A 9 8.82 5.91 0.77
C TRP A 9 9.98 5.20 1.47
N THR A 10 11.22 5.54 1.10
CA THR A 10 12.43 4.97 1.73
C THR A 10 12.52 5.38 3.19
N ILE A 11 12.33 6.67 3.49
CA ILE A 11 12.33 7.19 4.86
C ILE A 11 11.22 6.52 5.66
N TYR A 12 10.01 6.42 5.11
CA TYR A 12 8.89 5.75 5.74
C TYR A 12 9.23 4.30 6.11
N PHE A 13 9.79 3.50 5.21
CA PHE A 13 10.15 2.11 5.48
C PHE A 13 11.18 1.97 6.60
N ILE A 14 12.20 2.83 6.63
CA ILE A 14 13.25 2.82 7.66
C ILE A 14 12.66 3.21 9.03
N VAL A 15 11.93 4.32 9.09
CA VAL A 15 11.32 4.82 10.33
C VAL A 15 10.28 3.83 10.84
N ALA A 16 9.45 3.26 9.96
CA ALA A 16 8.47 2.26 10.33
C ALA A 16 9.16 1.03 10.94
N LYS A 17 10.21 0.48 10.29
CA LYS A 17 11.00 -0.64 10.81
C LYS A 17 11.57 -0.34 12.19
N GLN A 18 12.25 0.80 12.35
CA GLN A 18 12.83 1.20 13.63
C GLN A 18 11.74 1.22 14.73
N ALA A 19 10.60 1.83 14.45
CA ALA A 19 9.51 1.93 15.40
C ALA A 19 8.85 0.56 15.69
N ARG A 20 8.85 -0.38 14.73
CA ARG A 20 8.43 -1.78 14.97
C ARG A 20 9.41 -2.52 15.88
N ASP A 21 10.71 -2.31 15.70
CA ASP A 21 11.79 -2.97 16.44
C ASP A 21 11.87 -2.48 17.89
N GLU A 22 11.60 -1.19 18.11
CA GLU A 22 11.43 -0.59 19.45
C GLU A 22 10.19 -1.14 20.21
N GLY A 23 9.43 -2.03 19.58
CA GLY A 23 8.38 -2.82 20.24
C GLY A 23 6.98 -2.21 20.13
N MET A 24 6.80 -1.11 19.41
CA MET A 24 5.48 -0.50 19.22
C MET A 24 4.48 -1.54 18.67
N ASN A 25 3.21 -1.44 19.03
CA ASN A 25 2.19 -2.32 18.48
C ASN A 25 1.76 -1.87 17.07
N THR A 26 1.46 -2.82 16.17
CA THR A 26 1.07 -2.52 14.77
C THR A 26 -0.18 -1.66 14.71
N TRP A 27 -1.17 -1.94 15.56
CA TRP A 27 -2.41 -1.18 15.62
C TRP A 27 -2.19 0.25 16.11
N SER A 28 -1.31 0.45 17.11
CA SER A 28 -0.97 1.78 17.60
C SER A 28 -0.28 2.61 16.51
N PHE A 29 0.66 2.01 15.78
CA PHE A 29 1.35 2.68 14.68
C PHE A 29 0.40 3.07 13.55
N LEU A 30 -0.44 2.14 13.09
CA LEU A 30 -1.41 2.41 12.03
C LEU A 30 -2.49 3.41 12.45
N THR A 31 -2.95 3.36 13.70
CA THR A 31 -3.89 4.36 14.23
C THR A 31 -3.26 5.75 14.19
N GLY A 32 -1.98 5.88 14.56
CA GLY A 32 -1.23 7.12 14.44
C GLY A 32 -1.20 7.64 13.00
N ILE A 33 -0.84 6.77 12.05
CA ILE A 33 -0.84 7.11 10.61
C ILE A 33 -2.23 7.56 10.15
N CYS A 34 -3.28 6.82 10.50
CA CYS A 34 -4.65 7.15 10.11
C CYS A 34 -5.09 8.50 10.69
N LEU A 35 -4.78 8.77 11.97
CA LEU A 35 -5.09 10.06 12.60
C LEU A 35 -4.37 11.21 11.89
N THR A 36 -3.07 11.05 11.64
CA THR A 36 -2.30 12.06 10.89
C THR A 36 -2.88 12.27 9.49
N ASN A 37 -3.28 11.21 8.79
CA ASN A 37 -3.90 11.30 7.48
C ASN A 37 -5.22 12.08 7.54
N VAL A 38 -6.10 11.81 8.52
CA VAL A 38 -7.34 12.56 8.71
C VAL A 38 -7.06 14.04 8.97
N LEU A 39 -6.10 14.35 9.85
CA LEU A 39 -5.76 15.75 10.18
C LEU A 39 -5.20 16.53 8.99
N ILE A 40 -4.49 15.88 8.08
CA ILE A 40 -3.89 16.54 6.90
C ILE A 40 -4.90 16.61 5.75
N VAL A 41 -5.61 15.51 5.46
CA VAL A 41 -6.46 15.39 4.28
C VAL A 41 -7.83 16.03 4.50
N ALA A 42 -8.41 15.95 5.70
CA ALA A 42 -9.77 16.48 5.93
C ALA A 42 -9.88 17.99 5.69
N PRO A 43 -8.95 18.86 6.18
CA PRO A 43 -9.01 20.29 5.87
C PRO A 43 -8.88 20.56 4.37
N TRP A 44 -8.01 19.83 3.67
CA TRP A 44 -7.85 19.97 2.23
C TRP A 44 -9.13 19.57 1.48
N ALA A 45 -9.73 18.45 1.85
CA ALA A 45 -10.98 17.98 1.27
C ALA A 45 -12.11 19.02 1.45
N LEU A 46 -12.22 19.63 2.64
CA LEU A 46 -13.22 20.67 2.92
C LEU A 46 -13.06 21.94 2.06
N ILE A 47 -11.85 22.21 1.57
CA ILE A 47 -11.57 23.38 0.72
C ILE A 47 -11.73 23.02 -0.77
N ALA A 48 -11.34 21.80 -1.15
CA ALA A 48 -11.26 21.38 -2.54
C ALA A 48 -12.56 20.77 -3.09
N SER A 49 -13.49 20.35 -2.22
CA SER A 49 -14.67 19.59 -2.59
C SER A 49 -15.95 20.24 -2.04
N ASP A 50 -16.92 20.49 -2.92
CA ASP A 50 -18.22 21.07 -2.53
C ASP A 50 -19.26 20.02 -2.10
N ASP A 51 -18.96 18.72 -2.29
CA ASP A 51 -19.94 17.64 -2.33
C ASP A 51 -19.60 16.46 -1.39
N LEU A 52 -18.74 16.68 -0.39
CA LEU A 52 -18.23 15.64 0.53
C LEU A 52 -19.31 14.82 1.25
N LEU A 53 -20.52 15.35 1.35
CA LEU A 53 -21.65 14.72 2.04
C LEU A 53 -22.71 14.16 1.08
N SER A 54 -22.60 14.38 -0.25
CA SER A 54 -23.55 13.83 -1.24
C SER A 54 -23.13 12.44 -1.72
N VAL A 55 -22.74 11.59 -0.78
CA VAL A 55 -22.24 10.23 -1.03
C VAL A 55 -23.39 9.23 -0.89
N THR A 56 -23.63 8.38 -1.89
CA THR A 56 -24.71 7.40 -1.84
C THR A 56 -24.40 6.24 -0.89
N ALA A 57 -25.41 5.47 -0.50
CA ALA A 57 -25.20 4.26 0.33
C ALA A 57 -24.29 3.23 -0.37
N THR A 58 -24.35 3.14 -1.70
CA THR A 58 -23.47 2.27 -2.50
C THR A 58 -22.03 2.77 -2.47
N ASP A 59 -21.82 4.08 -2.58
CA ASP A 59 -20.47 4.66 -2.50
C ASP A 59 -19.85 4.43 -1.12
N TRP A 60 -20.63 4.60 -0.04
CA TRP A 60 -20.19 4.27 1.32
C TRP A 60 -19.80 2.80 1.46
N LEU A 61 -20.59 1.89 0.90
CA LEU A 61 -20.27 0.46 0.92
C LEU A 61 -18.94 0.20 0.19
N LEU A 62 -18.74 0.76 -1.01
CA LEU A 62 -17.51 0.61 -1.77
C LEU A 62 -16.30 1.19 -1.02
N LEU A 63 -16.45 2.37 -0.41
CA LEU A 63 -15.41 2.99 0.41
C LEU A 63 -15.02 2.12 1.60
N VAL A 64 -16.00 1.56 2.32
CA VAL A 64 -15.74 0.65 3.45
C VAL A 64 -15.04 -0.63 2.99
N VAL A 65 -15.49 -1.21 1.87
CA VAL A 65 -14.86 -2.41 1.29
C VAL A 65 -13.41 -2.13 0.89
N MET A 66 -13.14 -1.01 0.21
CA MET A 66 -11.77 -0.61 -0.14
C MET A 66 -10.92 -0.28 1.09
N MET A 67 -11.49 0.39 2.08
CA MET A 67 -10.80 0.72 3.32
C MET A 67 -10.40 -0.54 4.09
N LEU A 68 -11.28 -1.53 4.18
CA LEU A 68 -11.02 -2.73 4.98
C LEU A 68 -10.14 -3.74 4.23
N ILE A 69 -10.48 -4.05 2.97
CA ILE A 69 -9.85 -5.14 2.23
C ILE A 69 -8.46 -4.75 1.70
N PRO A 70 -8.32 -3.94 0.62
CA PRO A 70 -6.98 -3.59 0.14
C PRO A 70 -6.27 -2.57 1.04
N GLY A 71 -6.99 -1.64 1.67
CA GLY A 71 -6.40 -0.59 2.50
C GLY A 71 -5.81 -1.13 3.81
N THR A 72 -6.67 -1.38 4.78
CA THR A 72 -6.27 -1.70 6.16
C THR A 72 -5.57 -3.03 6.23
N THR A 73 -6.09 -4.10 5.60
CA THR A 73 -5.43 -5.40 5.63
C THR A 73 -4.06 -5.35 4.94
N GLY A 74 -3.94 -4.68 3.78
CA GLY A 74 -2.66 -4.54 3.08
C GLY A 74 -1.61 -3.82 3.93
N HIS A 75 -1.95 -2.65 4.46
CA HIS A 75 -1.05 -1.88 5.34
C HIS A 75 -0.74 -2.62 6.65
N TYR A 76 -1.72 -3.31 7.23
CA TYR A 76 -1.51 -4.13 8.43
C TYR A 76 -0.49 -5.23 8.19
N LEU A 77 -0.67 -6.04 7.15
CA LEU A 77 0.24 -7.13 6.82
C LEU A 77 1.65 -6.60 6.54
N MET A 78 1.77 -5.48 5.83
CA MET A 78 3.06 -4.84 5.54
C MET A 78 3.77 -4.39 6.83
N THR A 79 3.09 -3.61 7.69
CA THR A 79 3.65 -3.11 8.96
C THR A 79 3.90 -4.23 9.97
N TRP A 80 3.08 -5.27 9.97
CA TRP A 80 3.30 -6.46 10.79
C TRP A 80 4.54 -7.22 10.34
N ALA A 81 4.69 -7.46 9.04
CA ALA A 81 5.83 -8.18 8.46
C ALA A 81 7.16 -7.47 8.70
N GLN A 82 7.17 -6.13 8.72
CA GLN A 82 8.38 -5.34 9.05
C GLN A 82 8.98 -5.69 10.41
N ARG A 83 8.21 -6.18 11.38
CA ARG A 83 8.77 -6.61 12.67
C ARG A 83 9.64 -7.89 12.55
N TYR A 84 9.39 -8.72 11.53
CA TYR A 84 9.99 -10.05 11.39
C TYR A 84 10.94 -10.15 10.20
N LEU A 85 10.85 -9.22 9.24
CA LEU A 85 11.65 -9.19 8.03
C LEU A 85 12.54 -7.94 8.01
N ASP A 86 13.74 -8.07 7.46
CA ASP A 86 14.59 -6.92 7.19
C ASP A 86 13.91 -5.93 6.22
N THR A 87 14.24 -4.65 6.36
CA THR A 87 13.66 -3.57 5.53
C THR A 87 13.82 -3.84 4.04
N THR A 88 14.96 -4.43 3.64
CA THR A 88 15.24 -4.81 2.25
C THR A 88 14.28 -5.86 1.75
N VAL A 89 14.07 -6.95 2.51
CA VAL A 89 13.15 -8.03 2.11
C VAL A 89 11.71 -7.52 2.08
N SER A 90 11.30 -6.75 3.09
CA SER A 90 9.97 -6.15 3.15
C SER A 90 9.71 -5.22 1.96
N SER A 91 10.68 -4.38 1.60
CA SER A 91 10.60 -3.49 0.44
C SER A 91 10.52 -4.27 -0.88
N LEU A 92 11.38 -5.28 -1.06
CA LEU A 92 11.41 -6.09 -2.27
C LEU A 92 10.09 -6.84 -2.48
N ILE A 93 9.51 -7.45 -1.44
CA ILE A 93 8.22 -8.14 -1.53
C ILE A 93 7.10 -7.21 -2.04
N THR A 94 7.16 -5.90 -1.80
CA THR A 94 6.16 -4.96 -2.35
C THR A 94 6.16 -4.88 -3.87
N LEU A 95 7.25 -5.32 -4.54
CA LEU A 95 7.31 -5.45 -6.00
C LEU A 95 6.32 -6.49 -6.55
N LEU A 96 5.77 -7.38 -5.71
CA LEU A 96 4.62 -8.22 -6.09
C LEU A 96 3.36 -7.39 -6.39
N GLY A 97 3.23 -6.19 -5.82
CA GLY A 97 2.06 -5.31 -6.01
C GLY A 97 1.72 -5.11 -7.49
N PRO A 98 2.66 -4.65 -8.34
CA PRO A 98 2.45 -4.56 -9.78
C PRO A 98 2.03 -5.87 -10.47
N VAL A 99 2.61 -7.01 -10.08
CA VAL A 99 2.30 -8.32 -10.68
C VAL A 99 0.88 -8.75 -10.33
N ILE A 100 0.53 -8.68 -9.03
CA ILE A 100 -0.81 -9.00 -8.54
C ILE A 100 -1.83 -8.04 -9.14
N SER A 101 -1.56 -6.74 -9.15
CA SER A 101 -2.46 -5.73 -9.73
C SER A 101 -2.70 -5.97 -11.22
N THR A 102 -1.69 -6.34 -11.98
CA THR A 102 -1.83 -6.66 -13.41
C THR A 102 -2.69 -7.91 -13.60
N ALA A 103 -2.45 -8.96 -12.81
CA ALA A 103 -3.24 -10.19 -12.86
C ALA A 103 -4.71 -9.95 -12.49
N LEU A 104 -4.97 -9.15 -11.45
CA LEU A 104 -6.32 -8.78 -11.04
C LEU A 104 -7.01 -7.91 -12.09
N ALA A 105 -6.31 -6.97 -12.71
CA ALA A 105 -6.87 -6.15 -13.79
C ALA A 105 -7.27 -6.99 -15.00
N PHE A 106 -6.44 -7.99 -15.36
CA PHE A 106 -6.80 -8.95 -16.40
C PHE A 106 -8.03 -9.78 -16.02
N ALA A 107 -8.11 -10.27 -14.79
CA ALA A 107 -9.18 -11.17 -14.35
C ALA A 107 -10.53 -10.48 -14.09
N PHE A 108 -10.53 -9.21 -13.64
CA PHE A 108 -11.73 -8.52 -13.16
C PHE A 108 -12.11 -7.27 -13.95
N LEU A 109 -11.18 -6.67 -14.71
CA LEU A 109 -11.39 -5.42 -15.44
C LEU A 109 -11.31 -5.59 -16.97
N ASP A 110 -11.24 -6.84 -17.46
CA ASP A 110 -11.09 -7.18 -18.88
C ASP A 110 -9.93 -6.41 -19.58
N GLN A 111 -8.88 -6.08 -18.83
CA GLN A 111 -7.72 -5.37 -19.39
C GLN A 111 -6.73 -6.35 -20.02
N GLU A 112 -6.35 -6.07 -21.26
CA GLU A 112 -5.33 -6.86 -21.95
C GLU A 112 -3.95 -6.70 -21.28
N VAL A 113 -3.22 -7.81 -21.16
CA VAL A 113 -1.86 -7.82 -20.63
C VAL A 113 -0.87 -7.83 -21.79
N SER A 114 -0.07 -6.77 -21.87
CA SER A 114 0.99 -6.66 -22.89
C SER A 114 2.14 -7.63 -22.62
N LEU A 115 2.85 -8.02 -23.68
CA LEU A 115 4.03 -8.89 -23.57
C LEU A 115 5.11 -8.29 -22.65
N VAL A 116 5.26 -6.96 -22.66
CA VAL A 116 6.22 -6.25 -21.78
C VAL A 116 5.84 -6.40 -20.31
N GLN A 117 4.55 -6.33 -19.97
CA GLN A 117 4.08 -6.56 -18.60
C GLN A 117 4.30 -8.01 -18.16
N ILE A 118 4.09 -8.98 -19.05
CA ILE A 118 4.37 -10.40 -18.76
C ILE A 118 5.85 -10.59 -18.46
N ILE A 119 6.74 -10.10 -19.34
CA ILE A 119 8.19 -10.22 -19.14
C ILE A 119 8.61 -9.51 -17.85
N GLY A 120 8.12 -8.30 -17.60
CA GLY A 120 8.38 -7.56 -16.36
C GLY A 120 7.92 -8.33 -15.12
N GLY A 121 6.73 -8.95 -15.17
CA GLY A 121 6.20 -9.78 -14.10
C GLY A 121 7.07 -11.01 -13.83
N VAL A 122 7.52 -11.71 -14.87
CA VAL A 122 8.44 -12.85 -14.74
C VAL A 122 9.77 -12.42 -14.10
N VAL A 123 10.34 -11.29 -14.53
CA VAL A 123 11.58 -10.74 -13.95
C VAL A 123 11.40 -10.45 -12.46
N VAL A 124 10.29 -9.84 -12.06
CA VAL A 124 9.98 -9.58 -10.65
C VAL A 124 9.88 -10.89 -9.87
N LEU A 125 9.14 -11.89 -10.36
CA LEU A 125 8.97 -13.17 -9.67
C LEU A 125 10.29 -13.92 -9.50
N LEU A 126 11.15 -13.94 -10.53
CA LEU A 126 12.49 -14.55 -10.44
C LEU A 126 13.39 -13.80 -9.46
N GLY A 127 13.39 -12.47 -9.50
CA GLY A 127 14.17 -11.63 -8.60
C GLY A 127 13.78 -11.85 -7.14
N LEU A 128 12.49 -11.94 -6.84
CA LEU A 128 12.00 -12.20 -5.49
C LEU A 128 12.22 -13.64 -5.04
N GLY A 129 12.13 -14.61 -5.94
CA GLY A 129 12.51 -16.00 -5.64
C GLY A 129 13.93 -16.11 -5.09
N GLY A 130 14.88 -15.35 -5.66
CA GLY A 130 16.26 -15.31 -5.18
C GLY A 130 16.49 -14.56 -3.87
N VAL A 131 15.53 -13.76 -3.40
CA VAL A 131 15.61 -13.03 -2.11
C VAL A 131 15.11 -13.89 -0.95
N ILE A 132 14.22 -14.85 -1.24
CA ILE A 132 13.56 -15.69 -0.25
C ILE A 132 14.33 -17.02 -0.02
N LEU A 133 15.12 -17.46 -1.01
CA LEU A 133 16.00 -18.63 -0.95
C LEU A 133 17.36 -18.29 -0.33
#